data_AF-A0A953WP08-F1
#
_entry.id   AF-A0A953WP08-F1
#
_cell.length_a   1.000
_cell.length_b   1.000
_cell.length_c   1.000
_cell.angle_alpha   90.00
_cell.angle_beta   90.00
_cell.angle_gamma   90.00
#
_symmetry.space_group_name_H-M   'P 1'
#
loop_
_entity.id
_entity.type
_entity.pdbx_description
1 polymer ?
#
loop_
_entity_poly.entity_id
_entity_poly.type
_entity_poly.pdbx_seq_one_letter_code
_entity_poly.pdbx_strand_id
1 'polypeptide(L)'
;KPVMNLDEADFDDVEENGLYTSKRATISDHIGAKKLGYNLTVLPPGKAQCPFHSHHAEEELFFILEGEGELRFGDKRYPLRAHDVIACPTGGPEVAHQIIN
;
A
#
# COMPACT_ATOMS: atom_id res chain seq x y z
N LYS A 1 3.35 22.82 3.75
CA LYS A 1 3.26 23.12 2.29
C LYS A 1 2.44 22.00 1.64
N PRO A 2 1.64 22.22 0.58
CA PRO A 2 0.82 21.17 -0.04
C PRO A 2 1.66 20.25 -0.96
N VAL A 3 2.92 19.98 -0.59
CA VAL A 3 3.87 19.18 -1.35
C VAL A 3 4.93 18.64 -0.39
N MET A 4 5.30 17.38 -0.57
CA MET A 4 6.36 16.69 0.17
C MET A 4 7.12 15.82 -0.83
N ASN A 5 8.45 15.83 -0.76
CA ASN A 5 9.27 14.90 -1.53
C ASN A 5 9.43 13.59 -0.73
N LEU A 6 9.57 12.45 -1.40
CA LEU A 6 9.75 11.16 -0.72
C LEU A 6 11.05 11.09 0.10
N ASP A 7 12.08 11.85 -0.29
CA ASP A 7 13.34 11.97 0.47
C ASP A 7 13.15 12.70 1.82
N GLU A 8 12.02 13.41 1.99
CA GLU A 8 11.63 14.05 3.24
C GLU A 8 10.76 13.12 4.13
N ALA A 9 10.42 11.91 3.67
CA ALA A 9 9.49 11.01 4.37
C ALA A 9 10.17 10.23 5.49
N ASP A 10 9.73 10.47 6.72
CA ASP A 10 10.14 9.71 7.89
C ASP A 10 9.16 8.54 8.13
N PHE A 11 9.69 7.33 8.28
CA PHE A 11 8.89 6.16 8.64
C PHE A 11 8.42 6.28 10.09
N ASP A 12 7.17 6.72 10.26
CA ASP A 12 6.51 6.99 11.54
C ASP A 12 5.72 5.79 12.08
N ASP A 13 5.50 4.78 11.25
CA ASP A 13 4.88 3.51 11.62
C ASP A 13 5.78 2.34 11.18
N VAL A 14 6.30 1.60 12.17
CA VAL A 14 7.20 0.46 11.95
C VAL A 14 6.62 -0.75 12.66
N GLU A 15 6.22 -1.75 11.87
CA GLU A 15 5.67 -3.01 12.35
C GLU A 15 6.64 -4.17 12.12
N GLU A 16 6.89 -4.95 13.16
CA GLU A 16 7.71 -6.17 13.11
C GLU A 16 6.92 -7.38 13.66
N ASN A 17 5.80 -7.71 13.01
CA ASN A 17 4.89 -8.76 13.48
C ASN A 17 4.71 -9.91 12.46
N GLY A 18 5.74 -10.74 12.35
CA GLY A 18 5.65 -12.00 11.60
C GLY A 18 5.45 -11.78 10.09
N LEU A 19 4.27 -12.13 9.55
CA LEU A 19 3.92 -11.83 8.15
C LEU A 19 3.63 -10.34 7.94
N TYR A 20 3.04 -9.70 8.95
CA TYR A 20 2.68 -8.28 8.93
C TYR A 20 3.88 -7.48 9.44
N THR A 21 4.83 -7.27 8.54
CA THR A 21 6.06 -6.54 8.82
C THR A 21 6.23 -5.51 7.72
N SER A 22 6.26 -4.24 8.11
CA SER A 22 6.32 -3.13 7.15
C SER A 22 6.86 -1.87 7.83
N LYS A 23 7.30 -0.92 7.00
CA LYS A 23 7.55 0.45 7.44
C LYS A 23 6.69 1.36 6.58
N ARG A 24 5.92 2.25 7.22
CA ARG A 24 5.06 3.22 6.55
C ARG A 24 5.42 4.63 7.02
N ALA A 25 5.42 5.56 6.07
CA ALA A 25 5.56 6.99 6.30
C ALA A 25 4.27 7.68 5.84
N THR A 26 3.57 8.34 6.75
CA THR A 26 2.35 9.10 6.43
C THR A 26 2.69 10.35 5.64
N ILE A 27 1.99 10.62 4.52
CA ILE A 27 2.22 11.80 3.68
C ILE A 27 1.00 12.74 3.69
N SER A 28 -0.22 12.19 3.65
CA SER A 28 -1.48 12.95 3.54
C SER A 28 -1.59 14.10 4.54
N ASP A 29 -1.35 13.80 5.81
CA ASP A 29 -1.57 14.74 6.91
C ASP A 29 -0.52 15.87 6.86
N HIS A 30 0.71 15.56 6.45
CA HIS A 30 1.81 16.51 6.34
C HIS A 30 1.60 17.54 5.23
N ILE A 31 0.84 17.19 4.18
CA ILE A 31 0.56 18.08 3.04
C ILE A 31 -0.86 18.66 3.06
N GLY A 32 -1.66 18.37 4.09
CA GLY A 32 -2.99 18.94 4.30
C GLY A 32 -4.10 18.28 3.46
N ALA A 33 -3.93 17.02 3.07
CA ALA A 33 -4.98 16.25 2.43
C ALA A 33 -6.14 15.98 3.40
N LYS A 34 -7.37 15.83 2.87
CA LYS A 34 -8.58 15.69 3.70
C LYS A 34 -9.46 14.48 3.36
N LYS A 35 -9.31 13.95 2.16
CA LYS A 35 -10.20 12.91 1.61
C LYS A 35 -9.46 11.71 1.04
N LEU A 36 -8.16 11.85 0.81
CA LEU A 36 -7.33 10.82 0.19
C LEU A 36 -6.08 10.64 1.03
N GLY A 37 -5.85 9.40 1.46
CA GLY A 37 -4.64 8.99 2.15
C GLY A 37 -3.51 8.78 1.15
N TYR A 38 -2.31 9.22 1.52
CA TYR A 38 -1.08 8.91 0.81
C TYR A 38 -0.06 8.48 1.83
N ASN A 39 0.69 7.43 1.54
CA ASN A 39 1.80 7.00 2.35
C ASN A 39 2.88 6.40 1.44
N LEU A 40 4.10 6.38 1.97
CA LEU A 40 5.18 5.54 1.43
C LEU A 40 5.25 4.29 2.30
N THR A 41 5.08 3.12 1.70
CA THR A 41 5.18 1.84 2.42
C THR A 41 6.31 1.00 1.84
N VAL A 42 7.11 0.39 2.71
CA VAL A 42 8.18 -0.56 2.38
C VAL A 42 7.88 -1.89 3.05
N LEU A 43 7.88 -2.95 2.25
CA LEU A 43 7.70 -4.33 2.69
C LEU A 43 9.05 -5.07 2.59
N PRO A 44 9.51 -5.78 3.63
CA PRO A 44 10.62 -6.72 3.48
C PRO A 44 10.22 -7.96 2.67
N PRO A 45 11.18 -8.77 2.19
CA PRO A 45 10.88 -9.99 1.45
C PRO A 45 10.02 -11.00 2.24
N GLY A 46 9.00 -11.53 1.59
CA GLY A 46 7.98 -12.44 2.12
C GLY A 46 6.93 -11.78 3.01
N LYS A 47 6.81 -10.44 3.03
CA LYS A 47 5.98 -9.70 4.01
C LYS A 47 4.83 -8.94 3.36
N ALA A 48 3.81 -8.68 4.16
CA ALA A 48 2.66 -7.86 3.80
C ALA A 48 2.45 -6.76 4.85
N GLN A 49 1.77 -5.67 4.47
CA GLN A 49 1.40 -4.61 5.42
C GLN A 49 0.12 -4.98 6.20
N CYS A 50 -0.85 -5.60 5.53
CA CYS A 50 -2.19 -5.80 6.07
C CYS A 50 -2.76 -7.16 5.66
N PRO A 51 -3.83 -7.64 6.32
CA PRO A 51 -4.57 -8.82 5.89
C PRO A 51 -5.16 -8.66 4.48
N PHE A 52 -5.57 -9.77 3.88
CA PHE A 52 -6.35 -9.76 2.65
C PHE A 52 -7.75 -9.19 2.91
N HIS A 53 -8.05 -8.03 2.33
CA HIS A 53 -9.21 -7.21 2.70
C HIS A 53 -9.80 -6.46 1.51
N SER A 54 -11.03 -5.95 1.65
CA SER A 54 -11.67 -5.05 0.69
C SER A 54 -12.20 -3.83 1.44
N HIS A 55 -12.29 -2.71 0.72
CA HIS A 55 -12.88 -1.48 1.24
C HIS A 55 -14.32 -1.37 0.73
N HIS A 56 -15.21 -0.84 1.56
CA HIS A 56 -16.62 -0.64 1.18
C HIS A 56 -16.96 0.81 0.84
N ALA A 57 -16.13 1.77 1.26
CA ALA A 57 -16.43 3.19 1.18
C ALA A 57 -15.51 3.95 0.21
N GLU A 58 -14.25 3.54 0.13
CA GLU A 58 -13.19 4.28 -0.55
C GLU A 58 -12.40 3.32 -1.46
N GLU A 59 -12.00 3.80 -2.63
CA GLU A 59 -11.03 3.08 -3.46
C GLU A 59 -9.62 3.28 -2.90
N GLU A 60 -8.76 2.29 -3.11
CA GLU A 60 -7.34 2.38 -2.79
C GLU A 60 -6.51 2.26 -4.08
N LEU A 61 -5.38 2.96 -4.13
CA LEU A 61 -4.45 2.92 -5.25
C LEU A 61 -3.04 2.67 -4.74
N PHE A 62 -2.32 1.78 -5.42
CA PHE A 62 -0.88 1.59 -5.21
C PHE A 62 -0.12 1.93 -6.48
N PHE A 63 1.06 2.53 -6.30
CA PHE A 63 2.05 2.70 -7.35
C PHE A 63 3.37 2.12 -6.87
N ILE A 64 3.85 1.09 -7.57
CA ILE A 64 5.09 0.40 -7.17
C ILE A 64 6.28 1.24 -7.59
N LEU A 65 6.97 1.84 -6.62
CA LEU A 65 8.13 2.69 -6.87
C LEU A 65 9.37 1.87 -7.24
N GLU A 66 9.61 0.78 -6.52
CA GLU A 66 10.74 -0.11 -6.72
C GLU A 66 10.42 -1.55 -6.30
N GLY A 67 11.27 -2.48 -6.70
CA GLY A 67 11.17 -3.88 -6.33
C GLY A 67 10.19 -4.70 -7.17
N GLU A 68 9.91 -5.90 -6.66
CA GLU A 68 9.03 -6.91 -7.24
C GLU A 68 8.18 -7.52 -6.12
N GLY A 69 7.08 -8.17 -6.48
CA GLY A 69 6.21 -8.83 -5.51
C GLY A 69 5.00 -9.49 -6.17
N GLU A 70 3.94 -9.71 -5.40
CA GLU A 70 2.68 -10.29 -5.88
C GLU A 70 1.47 -9.53 -5.33
N LEU A 71 0.55 -9.18 -6.22
CA LEU A 71 -0.79 -8.75 -5.88
C LEU A 71 -1.70 -9.97 -5.82
N ARG A 72 -2.26 -10.25 -4.64
CA ARG A 72 -3.47 -11.07 -4.52
C ARG A 72 -4.67 -10.18 -4.76
N PHE A 73 -5.56 -10.55 -5.68
CA PHE A 73 -6.76 -9.79 -6.01
C PHE A 73 -7.93 -10.73 -6.31
N GLY A 74 -8.95 -10.71 -5.45
CA GLY A 74 -10.02 -11.70 -5.48
C GLY A 74 -9.48 -13.13 -5.40
N ASP A 75 -9.79 -13.94 -6.41
CA ASP A 75 -9.29 -15.31 -6.57
C ASP A 75 -7.97 -15.41 -7.36
N LYS A 76 -7.44 -14.28 -7.83
CA LYS A 76 -6.28 -14.23 -8.73
C LYS A 76 -5.02 -13.71 -8.04
N ARG A 77 -3.90 -13.98 -8.69
CA ARG A 77 -2.56 -13.52 -8.31
C ARG A 77 -1.87 -12.94 -9.54
N TYR A 78 -1.20 -11.81 -9.36
CA TYR A 78 -0.49 -11.10 -10.42
C TYR A 78 0.91 -10.73 -9.95
N PRO A 79 1.97 -11.01 -10.73
CA PRO A 79 3.30 -10.51 -10.41
C PRO A 79 3.32 -8.98 -10.53
N LEU A 80 4.02 -8.33 -9.62
CA LEU A 80 4.23 -6.89 -9.60
C LEU A 80 5.70 -6.56 -9.86
N ARG A 81 5.91 -5.41 -10.51
CA ARG A 81 7.22 -4.82 -10.72
C ARG A 81 7.14 -3.30 -10.62
N ALA A 82 8.31 -2.65 -10.59
CA ALA A 82 8.41 -1.20 -10.64
C ALA A 82 7.56 -0.59 -11.77
N HIS A 83 6.91 0.51 -11.40
CA HIS A 83 6.00 1.32 -12.20
C HIS A 83 4.63 0.70 -12.52
N ASP A 84 4.27 -0.43 -11.92
CA ASP A 84 2.90 -0.92 -11.98
C ASP A 84 1.98 -0.05 -11.12
N VAL A 85 0.77 0.22 -11.64
CA VAL A 85 -0.30 0.97 -10.97
C VAL A 85 -1.44 0.00 -10.71
N ILE A 86 -1.91 -0.05 -9.47
CA ILE A 86 -2.92 -1.00 -9.00
C ILE A 86 -4.14 -0.21 -8.55
N ALA A 87 -5.30 -0.58 -9.06
CA ALA A 87 -6.58 -0.09 -8.57
C ALA A 87 -7.21 -1.14 -7.63
N CYS A 88 -7.75 -0.67 -6.51
CA CYS A 88 -8.49 -1.46 -5.55
C CYS A 88 -9.90 -0.85 -5.39
N PRO A 89 -10.87 -1.25 -6.22
CA PRO A 89 -12.23 -0.72 -6.16
C PRO A 89 -12.95 -1.09 -4.86
N THR A 90 -13.99 -0.35 -4.52
CA THR A 90 -14.90 -0.74 -3.43
C THR A 90 -15.68 -2.00 -3.80
N GLY A 91 -15.91 -2.89 -2.85
CA GLY A 91 -16.71 -4.09 -3.10
C GLY A 91 -16.57 -5.15 -2.02
N GLY A 92 -16.80 -6.40 -2.41
CA GLY A 92 -16.70 -7.56 -1.55
C GLY A 92 -15.41 -8.38 -1.78
N PRO A 93 -15.44 -9.68 -1.46
CA PRO A 93 -14.30 -10.59 -1.62
C PRO A 93 -13.71 -10.64 -3.04
N GLU A 94 -14.48 -10.31 -4.07
CA GLU A 94 -14.06 -10.30 -5.48
C GLU A 94 -13.04 -9.19 -5.82
N VAL A 95 -13.01 -8.13 -5.02
CA VAL A 95 -12.02 -7.03 -5.11
C VAL A 95 -11.11 -6.97 -3.88
N ALA A 96 -11.19 -7.97 -3.00
CA ALA A 96 -10.28 -8.06 -1.87
C ALA A 96 -8.84 -8.17 -2.38
N HIS A 97 -7.92 -7.48 -1.73
CA HIS A 97 -6.56 -7.32 -2.19
C HIS A 97 -5.54 -7.41 -1.05
N GLN A 98 -4.32 -7.78 -1.42
CA GLN A 98 -3.14 -7.78 -0.55
C GLN A 98 -1.89 -7.77 -1.43
N ILE A 99 -0.93 -6.93 -1.07
CA ILE A 99 0.41 -6.96 -1.66
C ILE A 99 1.33 -7.76 -0.75
N ILE A 100 2.09 -8.67 -1.34
CA ILE A 100 3.14 -9.45 -0.69
C ILE A 100 4.42 -9.16 -1.47
N ASN A 101 5.45 -8.65 -0.80
CA ASN A 101 6.81 -8.67 -1.36
C ASN A 101 7.35 -10.09 -1.24
#